data_AF-A0A2V8CY68-F1
#
_entry.id   AF-A0A2V8CY68-F1
#
_cell.length_a   1.000
_cell.length_b   1.000
_cell.length_c   1.000
_cell.angle_alpha   90.00
_cell.angle_beta   90.00
_cell.angle_gamma   90.00
#
_symmetry.space_group_name_H-M   'P 1'
#
loop_
_entity.id
_entity.type
_entity.pdbx_description
1 polymer ?
#
loop_
_entity_poly.entity_id
_entity_poly.type
_entity_poly.pdbx_seq_one_letter_code
_entity_poly.pdbx_strand_id
1 'polypeptide(L)'
;TGAVPNTGWLARCLALDDKGFIKTGPDLSQNDLALAGWPLTRPPYLLETSRPGVFAVGDVRGGNIKRVASAVGEGSIAVAFVHQVLQQ
;
A
#
# COMPACT_ATOMS: atom_id res chain seq x y z
N THR A 1 5.88 -1.92 -22.26
CA THR A 1 5.11 -3.12 -21.89
C THR A 1 5.41 -3.45 -20.45
N GLY A 2 4.46 -3.22 -19.54
CA GLY A 2 4.66 -3.34 -18.09
C GLY A 2 3.70 -4.36 -17.48
N ALA A 3 3.98 -4.79 -16.24
CA ALA A 3 3.06 -5.63 -15.48
C ALA A 3 1.69 -4.94 -15.34
N VAL A 4 0.62 -5.74 -15.34
CA VAL A 4 -0.75 -5.27 -15.09
C VAL A 4 -1.20 -5.83 -13.74
N PRO A 5 -1.46 -4.98 -12.73
CA PRO A 5 -1.87 -5.44 -11.42
C PRO A 5 -3.32 -5.92 -11.44
N ASN A 6 -3.64 -6.97 -10.68
CA ASN A 6 -5.00 -7.48 -10.53
C ASN A 6 -5.76 -6.70 -9.43
N THR A 7 -5.91 -5.40 -9.63
CA THR A 7 -6.41 -4.43 -8.62
C THR A 7 -7.66 -3.68 -9.07
N GLY A 8 -8.21 -3.98 -10.25
CA GLY A 8 -9.42 -3.30 -10.75
C GLY A 8 -10.60 -3.39 -9.78
N TRP A 9 -10.71 -4.47 -9.02
CA TRP A 9 -11.74 -4.67 -7.99
C TRP A 9 -11.55 -3.77 -6.74
N LEU A 10 -10.35 -3.22 -6.54
CA LEU A 10 -10.03 -2.28 -5.47
C LEU A 10 -10.24 -0.81 -5.89
N ALA A 11 -10.64 -0.56 -7.14
CA ALA A 11 -10.94 0.78 -7.60
C ALA A 11 -12.00 1.41 -6.68
N ARG A 12 -11.74 2.64 -6.22
CA ARG A 12 -12.53 3.39 -5.22
C ARG A 12 -12.47 2.88 -3.78
N CYS A 13 -11.78 1.77 -3.52
CA CYS A 13 -11.54 1.28 -2.16
C CYS A 13 -10.18 1.73 -1.62
N LEU A 14 -9.16 1.80 -2.49
CA LEU A 14 -7.80 2.21 -2.18
C LEU A 14 -7.29 3.21 -3.23
N ALA A 15 -6.32 4.04 -2.85
CA ALA A 15 -5.59 4.88 -3.78
C ALA A 15 -4.71 4.00 -4.69
N LEU A 16 -4.92 4.13 -6.00
CA LEU A 16 -4.14 3.47 -7.04
C LEU A 16 -3.35 4.52 -7.83
N ASP A 17 -2.20 4.14 -8.38
CA ASP A 17 -1.47 4.97 -9.34
C ASP A 17 -2.11 4.94 -10.74
N ASP A 18 -1.60 5.74 -11.67
CA ASP A 18 -2.11 5.84 -13.05
C ASP A 18 -1.99 4.52 -13.84
N LYS A 19 -1.22 3.55 -13.33
CA LYS A 19 -1.04 2.21 -13.90
C LYS A 19 -1.87 1.15 -13.16
N GLY A 20 -2.67 1.56 -12.17
CA GLY A 20 -3.54 0.69 -11.37
C GLY A 20 -2.86 0.01 -10.18
N PHE A 21 -1.59 0.28 -9.88
CA PHE A 21 -0.95 -0.35 -8.72
C PHE A 21 -1.36 0.34 -7.42
N ILE A 22 -1.38 -0.42 -6.32
CA ILE A 22 -1.71 0.14 -5.01
C ILE A 22 -0.59 1.08 -4.56
N LYS A 23 -0.95 2.31 -4.17
CA LYS A 23 -0.04 3.26 -3.53
C LYS A 23 0.06 2.94 -2.04
N THR A 24 1.27 2.97 -1.49
CA THR A 24 1.52 2.69 -0.07
C THR A 24 2.50 3.66 0.54
N GLY A 25 2.38 3.90 1.85
CA GLY A 25 3.35 4.66 2.63
C GLY A 25 3.74 5.97 1.97
N PRO A 26 5.05 6.21 1.71
CA PRO A 26 5.53 7.44 1.08
C PRO A 26 4.96 7.74 -0.32
N ASP A 27 4.44 6.74 -1.03
CA ASP A 27 3.85 6.93 -2.36
C ASP A 27 2.45 7.58 -2.29
N LEU A 28 1.85 7.67 -1.10
CA LEU A 28 0.57 8.35 -0.87
C LEU A 28 0.79 9.86 -0.67
N SER A 29 0.24 10.66 -1.58
CA SER A 29 0.23 12.11 -1.45
C SER A 29 -0.78 12.57 -0.39
N GLN A 30 -0.64 13.81 0.06
CA GLN A 30 -1.64 14.43 0.95
C GLN A 30 -3.04 14.42 0.34
N ASN A 31 -3.16 14.60 -0.98
CA ASN A 31 -4.45 14.54 -1.67
C ASN A 31 -5.04 13.12 -1.66
N ASP A 32 -4.23 12.08 -1.83
CA ASP A 32 -4.71 10.68 -1.74
C ASP A 32 -5.28 10.39 -0.34
N LEU A 33 -4.57 10.82 0.70
CA LEU A 33 -4.98 10.62 2.09
C LEU A 33 -6.23 11.44 2.44
N ALA A 34 -6.33 12.67 1.95
CA ALA A 34 -7.51 13.51 2.12
C ALA A 34 -8.74 12.88 1.45
N LEU A 35 -8.61 12.44 0.18
CA LEU A 35 -9.69 11.77 -0.55
C LEU A 35 -10.10 10.45 0.10
N ALA A 36 -9.15 9.70 0.66
CA ALA A 36 -9.42 8.46 1.37
C ALA A 36 -9.99 8.67 2.79
N GLY A 37 -10.05 9.91 3.28
CA GLY A 37 -10.51 10.23 4.63
C GLY A 37 -9.61 9.64 5.72
N TRP A 38 -8.29 9.73 5.55
CA TRP A 38 -7.32 9.16 6.49
C TRP A 38 -7.54 9.71 7.92
N PRO A 39 -7.91 8.86 8.91
CA PRO A 39 -8.40 9.33 10.20
C PRO A 39 -7.31 9.45 11.27
N LEU A 40 -6.10 8.95 11.00
CA LEU A 40 -5.03 8.88 12.01
C LEU A 40 -4.13 10.12 11.95
N THR A 41 -3.66 10.55 13.12
CA THR A 41 -2.72 11.68 13.25
C THR A 41 -1.33 11.38 12.68
N ARG A 42 -0.97 10.10 12.60
CA ARG A 42 0.27 9.62 11.98
C ARG A 42 0.11 9.44 10.46
N PRO A 43 1.20 9.56 9.69
CA PRO A 43 1.19 9.10 8.29
C PRO A 43 1.03 7.57 8.20
N PRO A 44 0.67 7.05 7.01
CA PRO A 44 0.69 5.61 6.75
C PRO A 44 2.11 5.02 6.94
N TYR A 45 2.20 3.80 7.44
CA TYR A 45 3.46 3.05 7.46
C TYR A 45 3.92 2.67 6.06
N LEU A 46 5.18 2.22 5.93
CA LEU A 46 5.87 2.00 4.64
C LEU A 46 5.06 1.24 3.58
N LEU A 47 4.35 0.19 3.99
CA LEU A 47 3.56 -0.68 3.12
C LEU A 47 2.05 -0.55 3.35
N GLU A 48 1.64 0.41 4.17
CA GLU A 48 0.25 0.66 4.48
C GLU A 48 -0.39 1.46 3.34
N THR A 49 -1.59 1.05 2.97
CA THR A 49 -2.37 1.66 1.88
C THR A 49 -3.03 2.96 2.35
N SER A 50 -3.85 3.57 1.51
CA SER A 50 -4.70 4.71 1.90
C SER A 50 -5.78 4.35 2.93
N ARG A 51 -5.87 3.08 3.36
CA ARG A 51 -6.78 2.61 4.40
C ARG A 51 -5.98 2.12 5.62
N PRO A 52 -6.21 2.68 6.82
CA PRO A 52 -5.46 2.29 8.01
C PRO A 52 -5.54 0.79 8.30
N GLY A 53 -4.41 0.20 8.71
CA GLY A 53 -4.26 -1.22 9.02
C GLY A 53 -4.27 -2.16 7.81
N VAL A 54 -4.46 -1.65 6.59
CA VAL A 54 -4.43 -2.44 5.36
C VAL A 54 -3.08 -2.23 4.68
N PHE A 55 -2.38 -3.33 4.38
CA PHE A 55 -1.05 -3.32 3.79
C PHE A 55 -1.05 -4.00 2.42
N ALA A 56 -0.21 -3.52 1.50
CA ALA A 56 0.00 -4.12 0.19
C ALA A 56 1.49 -4.42 -0.05
N VAL A 57 1.77 -5.63 -0.54
CA VAL A 57 3.13 -6.14 -0.73
C VAL A 57 3.27 -6.85 -2.08
N GLY A 58 4.49 -6.88 -2.61
CA GLY A 58 4.80 -7.54 -3.85
C GLY A 58 4.20 -6.83 -5.07
N ASP A 59 4.03 -7.58 -6.16
CA ASP A 59 3.83 -7.01 -7.48
C ASP A 59 2.53 -6.17 -7.63
N VAL A 60 1.60 -6.27 -6.68
CA VAL A 60 0.34 -5.51 -6.66
C VAL A 60 0.53 -4.03 -6.33
N ARG A 61 1.61 -3.65 -5.63
CA ARG A 61 1.89 -2.26 -5.27
C ARG A 61 2.87 -1.57 -6.23
N GLY A 62 2.82 -0.25 -6.26
CA GLY A 62 3.72 0.58 -7.07
C GLY A 62 5.15 0.55 -6.52
N GLY A 63 6.10 1.20 -7.20
CA GLY A 63 7.43 1.53 -6.63
C GLY A 63 8.36 0.36 -6.27
N ASN A 64 7.92 -0.90 -6.35
CA ASN A 64 8.75 -2.05 -6.00
C ASN A 64 9.48 -2.66 -7.21
N ILE A 65 10.56 -3.39 -6.90
CA ILE A 65 11.25 -4.22 -7.88
C ILE A 65 10.44 -5.51 -8.02
N LYS A 66 9.90 -5.78 -9.21
CA LYS A 66 9.05 -6.94 -9.53
C LYS A 66 9.85 -8.26 -9.49
N ARG A 67 10.20 -8.71 -8.29
CA ARG A 67 11.03 -9.87 -7.99
C ARG A 67 10.52 -10.59 -6.74
N VAL A 68 10.56 -11.92 -6.79
CA VAL A 68 10.13 -12.80 -5.68
C VAL A 68 10.80 -12.44 -4.36
N ALA A 69 12.13 -12.25 -4.35
CA ALA A 69 12.86 -11.92 -3.13
C ALA A 69 12.41 -10.59 -2.48
N SER A 70 12.08 -9.57 -3.30
CA SER A 70 11.54 -8.30 -2.79
C SER A 70 10.18 -8.51 -2.15
N ALA A 71 9.28 -9.21 -2.84
CA ALA A 71 7.93 -9.50 -2.34
C ALA A 71 7.95 -10.28 -1.01
N VAL A 72 8.86 -11.24 -0.85
CA VAL A 72 9.04 -11.98 0.41
C VAL A 72 9.50 -11.05 1.54
N GLY A 73 10.49 -10.18 1.27
CA GLY A 73 10.95 -9.19 2.26
C GLY A 73 9.89 -8.16 2.64
N GLU A 74 9.11 -7.67 1.67
CA GLU A 74 7.97 -6.79 1.94
C GLU A 74 6.91 -7.48 2.81
N GLY A 75 6.65 -8.76 2.57
CA GLY A 75 5.73 -9.56 3.37
C GLY A 75 6.13 -9.62 4.85
N SER A 76 7.41 -9.84 5.16
CA SER A 76 7.88 -9.87 6.56
C SER A 76 7.77 -8.49 7.24
N ILE A 77 8.10 -7.42 6.51
CA ILE A 77 7.93 -6.04 6.99
C ILE A 77 6.45 -5.72 7.27
N ALA A 78 5.54 -6.13 6.38
CA ALA A 78 4.11 -5.89 6.55
C ALA A 78 3.58 -6.59 7.81
N VAL A 79 4.00 -7.83 8.10
CA VAL A 79 3.62 -8.54 9.33
C VAL A 79 4.07 -7.80 10.58
N ALA A 80 5.29 -7.27 10.59
CA ALA A 80 5.77 -6.46 11.72
C ALA A 80 4.90 -5.22 11.96
N PHE A 81 4.51 -4.50 10.89
CA PHE A 81 3.59 -3.36 11.03
C PHE A 81 2.17 -3.76 11.41
N VAL A 82 1.66 -4.92 10.96
CA VAL A 82 0.36 -5.44 11.41
C VAL A 82 0.38 -5.66 12.92
N HIS A 83 1.43 -6.27 13.47
CA HIS A 83 1.57 -6.39 14.92
C HIS A 83 1.60 -5.02 15.60
N GLN A 84 2.32 -4.05 15.05
CA GLN A 84 2.37 -2.69 15.61
C GLN A 84 0.99 -2.01 15.59
N VAL A 85 0.19 -2.20 14.53
CA VAL A 85 -1.18 -1.64 14.43
C VAL A 85 -2.13 -2.32 15.42
N LEU A 86 -2.04 -3.63 15.62
CA LEU A 86 -2.92 -4.37 16.53
C LEU A 86 -2.62 -4.11 18.02
N GLN A 87 -1.47 -3.52 18.33
CA GLN A 87 -1.08 -3.11 19.68
C GLN A 87 -1.41 -1.64 19.98
N GLN A 88 -2.01 -0.92 19.03
CA GLN A 88 -2.49 0.47 19.18
C GLN A 88 -3.98 0.49 19.47
#